data_AF-A0A839EUA2-F1
#
_entry.id   AF-A0A839EUA2-F1
#
_cell.length_a   1.000
_cell.length_b   1.000
_cell.length_c   1.000
_cell.angle_alpha   90.00
_cell.angle_beta   90.00
_cell.angle_gamma   90.00
#
_symmetry.space_group_name_H-M   'P 1'
#
loop_
_entity.id
_entity.type
_entity.pdbx_description
1 polymer ?
#
loop_
_entity_poly.entity_id
_entity_poly.type
_entity_poly.pdbx_seq_one_letter_code
_entity_poly.pdbx_strand_id
1 'polypeptide(L)'
;MPRKNSKNTPAVETVTVEEESVLVQALAEIESDTIEASAETAEPDVKPTYQTIFETFAQDEASINQTRIEVANAFDERSAFQKAKNPDNENIQKTLAKGRAKMIEGAKVAGLLSSGISSGFINRSVSDGERFNVYAVDKMIDIINALNTGSELSNAINNAICRSLFRFKNAGEKFTTEMALGATSDKIRIQGTLHKMLVRHTVSANTAPTQKSSTIVALETLGIIRNAGTGKAAIYEVLDTPQARRLEEVLMAA
;
A
#
# COMPACT_ATOMS: atom_id res chain seq x y z
N MET A 1 -9.01 72.30 -6.64
CA MET A 1 -7.76 72.62 -7.39
C MET A 1 -6.92 71.35 -7.48
N PRO A 2 -6.70 70.79 -8.68
CA PRO A 2 -5.98 69.53 -8.85
C PRO A 2 -4.47 69.76 -8.98
N ARG A 3 -3.68 68.98 -8.24
CA ARG A 3 -2.21 68.94 -8.38
C ARG A 3 -1.82 67.96 -9.49
N LYS A 4 -1.13 68.49 -10.50
CA LYS A 4 -0.41 67.78 -11.57
C LYS A 4 0.93 67.22 -11.05
N ASN A 5 1.46 66.28 -11.82
CA ASN A 5 2.86 65.83 -11.99
C ASN A 5 3.02 64.34 -11.68
N SER A 6 3.77 63.53 -12.43
CA SER A 6 4.44 63.67 -13.72
C SER A 6 4.85 62.23 -14.07
N LYS A 7 4.52 61.75 -15.27
CA LYS A 7 4.93 60.42 -15.76
C LYS A 7 6.37 60.52 -16.25
N ASN A 8 7.27 59.71 -15.69
CA ASN A 8 8.64 59.58 -16.15
C ASN A 8 8.82 58.20 -16.78
N THR A 9 8.90 58.16 -18.12
CA THR A 9 9.20 56.97 -18.92
C THR A 9 10.60 57.16 -19.49
N PRO A 10 11.59 56.29 -19.21
CA PRO A 10 12.85 56.33 -19.93
C PRO A 10 12.78 55.53 -21.24
N ALA A 11 13.61 55.98 -22.16
CA ALA A 11 13.62 55.70 -23.58
C ALA A 11 13.93 54.24 -23.95
N VAL A 12 13.30 53.79 -25.03
CA VAL A 12 13.68 52.58 -25.78
C VAL A 12 14.84 52.96 -26.68
N GLU A 13 16.02 52.44 -26.37
CA GLU A 13 17.22 52.58 -27.20
C GLU A 13 17.27 51.38 -28.15
N THR A 14 17.03 51.66 -29.44
CA THR A 14 17.12 50.71 -30.54
C THR A 14 18.59 50.48 -30.89
N VAL A 15 19.11 49.29 -30.57
CA VAL A 15 20.43 48.84 -31.05
C VAL A 15 20.27 48.21 -32.43
N THR A 16 21.08 48.72 -33.34
CA THR A 16 21.14 48.43 -34.78
C THR A 16 21.71 47.04 -35.07
N VAL A 17 21.04 46.35 -35.98
CA VAL A 17 21.45 45.10 -36.63
C VAL A 17 22.50 45.45 -37.68
N GLU A 18 23.75 45.03 -37.49
CA GLU A 18 24.79 44.84 -38.54
C GLU A 18 26.17 44.73 -37.87
N GLU A 19 26.54 43.56 -37.30
CA GLU A 19 27.97 43.18 -37.09
C GLU A 19 28.21 41.74 -36.57
N GLU A 20 27.24 40.82 -36.67
CA GLU A 20 27.39 39.43 -36.18
C GLU A 20 27.66 38.40 -37.30
N SER A 21 28.34 38.80 -38.38
CA SER A 21 28.47 37.98 -39.60
C SER A 21 29.86 37.33 -39.83
N VAL A 22 30.83 37.44 -38.92
CA VAL A 22 32.22 37.01 -39.23
C VAL A 22 32.83 36.02 -38.22
N LEU A 23 32.12 35.59 -37.17
CA LEU A 23 32.68 34.74 -36.09
C LEU A 23 32.10 33.31 -36.02
N VAL A 24 31.35 32.86 -37.03
CA VAL A 24 30.68 31.53 -37.02
C VAL A 24 31.38 30.47 -37.88
N GLN A 25 32.44 30.81 -38.62
CA GLN A 25 33.11 29.86 -39.54
C GLN A 25 34.44 29.27 -39.05
N ALA A 26 34.90 29.57 -37.84
CA ALA A 26 36.20 29.09 -37.32
C ALA A 26 36.13 28.04 -36.20
N LEU A 27 34.94 27.47 -35.92
CA LEU A 27 34.73 26.43 -34.90
C LEU A 27 34.27 25.08 -35.50
N ALA A 28 34.45 24.88 -36.80
CA ALA A 28 33.95 23.71 -37.53
C ALA A 28 34.99 22.59 -37.78
N GLU A 29 36.23 22.70 -37.29
CA GLU A 29 37.30 21.74 -37.60
C GLU A 29 38.16 21.36 -36.39
N ILE A 30 37.54 20.95 -35.27
CA ILE A 30 38.26 20.26 -34.20
C ILE A 30 37.50 18.97 -33.83
N GLU A 31 38.15 17.86 -34.17
CA GLU A 31 38.05 16.52 -33.56
C GLU A 31 36.73 15.78 -33.72
N SER A 32 36.58 15.25 -34.93
CA SER A 32 36.03 13.92 -35.17
C SER A 32 36.86 12.85 -34.45
N ASP A 33 36.54 12.56 -33.19
CA ASP A 33 36.97 11.33 -32.53
C ASP A 33 35.75 10.52 -32.08
N THR A 34 35.43 9.53 -32.91
CA THR A 34 34.85 8.23 -32.57
C THR A 34 33.94 8.18 -31.34
N ILE A 35 32.69 8.60 -31.50
CA ILE A 35 31.60 8.13 -30.63
C ILE A 35 31.25 6.71 -31.11
N GLU A 36 31.94 5.71 -30.58
CA GLU A 36 31.39 4.36 -30.54
C GLU A 36 30.06 4.45 -29.78
N ALA A 37 28.96 4.36 -30.51
CA ALA A 37 27.65 4.11 -29.94
C ALA A 37 27.69 2.74 -29.27
N SER A 38 28.16 2.72 -28.02
CA SER A 38 27.95 1.61 -27.11
C SER A 38 26.45 1.45 -27.00
N ALA A 39 25.91 0.46 -27.72
CA ALA A 39 24.56 -0.02 -27.53
C ALA A 39 24.52 -0.63 -26.12
N GLU A 40 24.34 0.24 -25.13
CA GLU A 40 24.06 -0.12 -23.75
C GLU A 40 22.82 -1.00 -23.81
N THR A 41 23.07 -2.30 -23.73
CA THR A 41 22.02 -3.31 -23.77
C THR A 41 21.32 -3.13 -22.44
N ALA A 42 20.25 -2.33 -22.43
CA ALA A 42 19.48 -2.07 -21.23
C ALA A 42 19.10 -3.43 -20.64
N GLU A 43 19.73 -3.79 -19.52
CA GLU A 43 19.36 -5.01 -18.82
C GLU A 43 17.87 -4.91 -18.53
N PRO A 44 17.09 -5.98 -18.80
CA PRO A 44 15.67 -5.95 -18.51
C PRO A 44 15.50 -5.56 -17.03
N ASP A 45 14.70 -4.53 -16.76
CA ASP A 45 14.32 -4.11 -15.40
C ASP A 45 13.46 -5.21 -14.75
N VAL A 46 14.13 -6.26 -14.25
CA VAL A 46 13.49 -7.38 -13.57
C VAL A 46 13.14 -6.93 -12.17
N LYS A 47 11.92 -6.41 -11.99
CA LYS A 47 11.37 -6.09 -10.67
C LYS A 47 11.45 -7.32 -9.76
N PRO A 48 12.03 -7.23 -8.55
CA PRO A 48 12.16 -8.38 -7.65
C PRO A 48 10.79 -8.95 -7.27
N THR A 49 10.72 -10.28 -7.15
CA THR A 49 9.52 -10.97 -6.67
C THR A 49 9.40 -10.85 -5.15
N TYR A 50 8.19 -11.01 -4.60
CA TYR A 50 8.00 -11.02 -3.14
C TYR A 50 8.86 -12.12 -2.49
N GLN A 51 8.92 -13.29 -3.13
CA GLN A 51 9.63 -14.44 -2.60
C GLN A 51 11.14 -14.17 -2.45
N THR A 52 11.75 -13.54 -3.46
CA THR A 52 13.17 -13.14 -3.42
C THR A 52 13.44 -12.13 -2.29
N ILE A 53 12.55 -11.16 -2.09
CA ILE A 53 12.67 -10.18 -1.00
C ILE A 53 12.49 -10.87 0.35
N PHE A 54 11.53 -11.79 0.47
CA PHE A 54 11.28 -12.57 1.67
C PHE A 54 12.45 -13.43 2.07
N GLU A 55 13.04 -14.17 1.13
CA GLU A 55 14.21 -15.03 1.39
C GLU A 55 15.41 -14.22 1.87
N THR A 56 15.61 -13.01 1.32
CA THR A 56 16.64 -12.08 1.78
C THR A 56 16.46 -11.74 3.26
N PHE A 57 15.26 -11.31 3.66
CA PHE A 57 15.01 -10.95 5.06
C PHE A 57 14.91 -12.17 5.99
N ALA A 58 14.45 -13.33 5.49
CA ALA A 58 14.36 -14.56 6.27
C ALA A 58 15.73 -15.07 6.72
N GLN A 59 16.80 -14.71 5.99
CA GLN A 59 18.18 -15.03 6.34
C GLN A 59 18.87 -13.94 7.18
N ASP A 60 18.30 -12.74 7.26
CA ASP A 60 18.83 -11.63 8.05
C ASP A 60 18.30 -11.68 9.50
N GLU A 61 18.90 -12.57 10.29
CA GLU A 61 18.54 -12.75 11.70
C GLU A 61 18.69 -11.46 12.52
N ALA A 62 19.65 -10.60 12.18
CA ALA A 62 19.89 -9.36 12.89
C ALA A 62 18.72 -8.39 12.71
N SER A 63 18.30 -8.16 11.45
CA SER A 63 17.13 -7.33 11.15
C SER A 63 15.84 -7.92 11.71
N ILE A 64 15.67 -9.24 11.66
CA ILE A 64 14.51 -9.91 12.27
C ILE A 64 14.48 -9.67 13.78
N ASN A 65 15.58 -9.88 14.49
CA ASN A 65 15.62 -9.75 15.95
C ASN A 65 15.41 -8.30 16.38
N GLN A 66 16.02 -7.34 15.68
CA GLN A 66 15.83 -5.92 15.94
C GLN A 66 14.35 -5.51 15.72
N THR A 67 13.79 -5.86 14.55
CA THR A 67 12.39 -5.53 14.23
C THR A 67 11.41 -6.22 15.17
N ARG A 68 11.72 -7.45 15.63
CA ARG A 68 10.91 -8.17 16.62
C ARG A 68 10.78 -7.36 17.92
N ILE A 69 11.88 -6.80 18.42
CA ILE A 69 11.89 -5.98 19.62
C ILE A 69 11.06 -4.71 19.40
N GLU A 70 11.23 -4.05 18.26
CA GLU A 70 10.47 -2.84 17.93
C GLU A 70 8.96 -3.10 17.83
N VAL A 71 8.56 -4.19 17.17
CA VAL A 71 7.15 -4.60 17.07
C VAL A 71 6.62 -4.90 18.48
N ALA A 72 7.36 -5.65 19.30
CA ALA A 72 6.95 -5.93 20.67
C ALA A 72 6.70 -4.64 21.47
N ASN A 73 7.63 -3.68 21.40
CA ASN A 73 7.52 -2.38 22.06
C ASN A 73 6.32 -1.58 21.54
N ALA A 74 6.06 -1.59 20.23
CA ALA A 74 4.91 -0.89 19.65
C ALA A 74 3.57 -1.46 20.15
N PHE A 75 3.47 -2.78 20.32
CA PHE A 75 2.29 -3.41 20.92
C PHE A 75 2.15 -3.09 22.42
N ASP A 76 3.25 -3.00 23.15
CA ASP A 76 3.24 -2.65 24.57
C ASP A 76 2.78 -1.19 24.76
N GLU A 77 3.27 -0.27 23.92
CA GLU A 77 2.79 1.12 23.85
C GLU A 77 1.31 1.20 23.49
N ARG A 78 0.86 0.42 22.50
CA ARG A 78 -0.56 0.36 22.10
C ARG A 78 -1.44 -0.13 23.25
N SER A 79 -0.99 -1.12 24.00
CA SER A 79 -1.71 -1.70 25.13
C SER A 79 -1.84 -0.68 26.26
N ALA A 80 -0.77 0.04 26.58
CA ALA A 80 -0.77 1.14 27.55
C ALA A 80 -1.73 2.26 27.13
N PHE A 81 -1.70 2.70 25.86
CA PHE A 81 -2.63 3.69 25.32
C PHE A 81 -4.10 3.26 25.50
N GLN A 82 -4.43 2.01 25.15
CA GLN A 82 -5.80 1.52 25.27
C GLN A 82 -6.25 1.40 26.72
N LYS A 83 -5.35 0.98 27.62
CA LYS A 83 -5.63 0.90 29.05
C LYS A 83 -5.87 2.29 29.65
N ALA A 84 -5.14 3.31 29.21
CA ALA A 84 -5.36 4.69 29.63
C ALA A 84 -6.69 5.26 29.10
N LYS A 85 -7.07 4.93 27.86
CA LYS A 85 -8.32 5.38 27.22
C LYS A 85 -9.56 4.71 27.82
N ASN A 86 -9.49 3.41 28.09
CA ASN A 86 -10.59 2.64 28.67
C ASN A 86 -10.03 1.48 29.53
N PRO A 87 -9.85 1.70 30.85
CA PRO A 87 -9.23 0.72 31.74
C PRO A 87 -9.96 -0.63 31.82
N ASP A 88 -11.28 -0.62 31.66
CA ASP A 88 -12.14 -1.80 31.86
C ASP A 88 -12.26 -2.69 30.61
N ASN A 89 -11.70 -2.26 29.48
CA ASN A 89 -11.75 -3.04 28.24
C ASN A 89 -10.70 -4.17 28.23
N GLU A 90 -10.93 -5.23 29.00
CA GLU A 90 -10.00 -6.38 29.02
C GLU A 90 -9.88 -7.09 27.67
N ASN A 91 -10.95 -7.10 26.87
CA ASN A 91 -11.00 -7.83 25.60
C ASN A 91 -10.00 -7.26 24.59
N ILE A 92 -9.82 -5.93 24.57
CA ILE A 92 -8.82 -5.32 23.68
C ILE A 92 -7.39 -5.68 24.10
N GLN A 93 -7.14 -5.80 25.42
CA GLN A 93 -5.83 -6.19 25.95
C GLN A 93 -5.50 -7.64 25.58
N LYS A 94 -6.47 -8.56 25.70
CA LYS A 94 -6.33 -9.96 25.26
C LYS A 94 -6.05 -10.05 23.76
N THR A 95 -6.75 -9.23 22.95
CA THR A 95 -6.55 -9.16 21.50
C THR A 95 -5.16 -8.65 21.14
N LEU A 96 -4.69 -7.59 21.80
CA LEU A 96 -3.34 -7.03 21.60
C LEU A 96 -2.25 -8.02 22.00
N ALA A 97 -2.37 -8.68 23.16
CA ALA A 97 -1.42 -9.68 23.60
C ALA A 97 -1.32 -10.86 22.61
N LYS A 98 -2.46 -11.34 22.11
CA LYS A 98 -2.52 -12.40 21.09
C LYS A 98 -1.90 -11.94 19.77
N GLY A 99 -2.21 -10.72 19.32
CA GLY A 99 -1.64 -10.13 18.11
C GLY A 99 -0.12 -9.99 18.21
N ARG A 100 0.38 -9.50 19.36
CA ARG A 100 1.81 -9.37 19.67
C ARG A 100 2.50 -10.73 19.56
N ALA A 101 2.00 -11.73 20.28
CA ALA A 101 2.63 -13.06 20.34
C ALA A 101 2.80 -13.70 18.96
N LYS A 102 1.82 -13.51 18.07
CA LYS A 102 1.91 -14.00 16.69
C LYS A 102 2.80 -13.14 15.80
N MET A 103 2.70 -11.82 15.90
CA MET A 103 3.42 -10.91 14.98
C MET A 103 4.93 -10.93 15.19
N ILE A 104 5.39 -11.25 16.41
CA ILE A 104 6.82 -11.35 16.74
C ILE A 104 7.47 -12.66 16.26
N GLU A 105 6.71 -13.62 15.73
CA GLU A 105 7.26 -14.82 15.11
C GLU A 105 8.21 -14.44 13.95
N GLY A 106 9.39 -15.07 13.87
CA GLY A 106 10.44 -14.69 12.91
C GLY A 106 9.96 -14.62 11.45
N ALA A 107 9.18 -15.61 11.00
CA ALA A 107 8.62 -15.60 9.65
C ALA A 107 7.65 -14.44 9.39
N LYS A 108 6.89 -14.01 10.40
CA LYS A 108 5.95 -12.88 10.28
C LYS A 108 6.69 -11.56 10.24
N VAL A 109 7.72 -11.43 11.06
CA VAL A 109 8.62 -10.26 11.05
C VAL A 109 9.34 -10.14 9.71
N ALA A 110 9.84 -11.25 9.16
CA ALA A 110 10.41 -11.26 7.82
C ALA A 110 9.38 -10.79 6.78
N GLY A 111 8.15 -11.31 6.81
CA GLY A 111 7.08 -10.86 5.90
C GLY A 111 6.69 -9.38 6.05
N LEU A 112 6.73 -8.82 7.27
CA LEU A 112 6.56 -7.38 7.50
C LEU A 112 7.67 -6.55 6.84
N LEU A 113 8.92 -6.97 7.02
CA LEU A 113 10.09 -6.34 6.40
C LEU A 113 10.00 -6.40 4.87
N SER A 114 9.65 -7.57 4.32
CA SER A 114 9.48 -7.76 2.87
C SER A 114 8.38 -6.90 2.27
N SER A 115 7.36 -6.59 3.06
CA SER A 115 6.25 -5.73 2.65
C SER A 115 6.54 -4.24 2.87
N GLY A 116 7.73 -3.88 3.40
CA GLY A 116 8.11 -2.50 3.69
C GLY A 116 7.30 -1.85 4.82
N ILE A 117 6.74 -2.65 5.74
CA ILE A 117 5.86 -2.15 6.79
C ILE A 117 6.66 -1.78 8.03
N SER A 118 6.47 -0.54 8.48
CA SER A 118 7.10 -0.05 9.72
C SER A 118 6.67 -0.87 10.93
N SER A 119 7.63 -1.18 11.81
CA SER A 119 7.42 -1.85 13.10
C SER A 119 6.40 -1.13 14.00
N GLY A 120 6.24 0.19 13.86
CA GLY A 120 5.27 1.02 14.59
C GLY A 120 3.86 1.09 13.97
N PHE A 121 3.53 0.27 12.97
CA PHE A 121 2.27 0.40 12.21
C PHE A 121 1.01 0.41 13.11
N ILE A 122 1.02 -0.33 14.22
CA ILE A 122 -0.12 -0.45 15.13
C ILE A 122 -0.45 0.86 15.87
N ASN A 123 0.51 1.77 15.92
CA ASN A 123 0.35 3.08 16.56
C ASN A 123 0.07 4.22 15.56
N ARG A 124 -0.03 3.93 14.26
CA ARG A 124 -0.40 4.93 13.25
C ARG A 124 -1.79 5.50 13.55
N SER A 125 -1.89 6.83 13.52
CA SER A 125 -3.16 7.54 13.65
C SER A 125 -4.01 7.34 12.40
N VAL A 126 -5.29 6.98 12.57
CA VAL A 126 -6.27 6.83 11.48
C VAL A 126 -7.21 8.03 11.44
N SER A 127 -7.57 8.54 12.62
CA SER A 127 -8.33 9.77 12.83
C SER A 127 -8.01 10.32 14.22
N ASP A 128 -8.47 11.53 14.53
CA ASP A 128 -8.23 12.15 15.83
C ASP A 128 -8.64 11.22 16.99
N GLY A 129 -7.65 10.85 17.81
CA GLY A 129 -7.85 9.97 18.98
C GLY A 129 -8.01 8.47 18.67
N GLU A 130 -7.92 8.05 17.41
CA GLU A 130 -7.97 6.65 17.00
C GLU A 130 -6.69 6.22 16.28
N ARG A 131 -6.16 5.06 16.68
CA ARG A 131 -5.04 4.42 15.99
C ARG A 131 -5.50 3.19 15.21
N PHE A 132 -4.56 2.54 14.54
CA PHE A 132 -4.75 1.30 13.80
C PHE A 132 -5.74 0.32 14.44
N ASN A 133 -6.59 -0.27 13.59
CA ASN A 133 -7.61 -1.22 14.01
C ASN A 133 -6.96 -2.53 14.49
N VAL A 134 -7.04 -2.81 15.79
CA VAL A 134 -6.43 -4.01 16.39
C VAL A 134 -6.99 -5.31 15.81
N TYR A 135 -8.22 -5.32 15.30
CA TYR A 135 -8.82 -6.49 14.66
C TYR A 135 -8.25 -6.75 13.25
N ALA A 136 -7.63 -5.75 12.62
CA ALA A 136 -6.94 -5.93 11.34
C ALA A 136 -5.62 -6.71 11.50
N VAL A 137 -5.05 -6.78 12.71
CA VAL A 137 -3.79 -7.51 12.97
C VAL A 137 -3.94 -9.00 12.65
N ASP A 138 -5.00 -9.66 13.14
CA ASP A 138 -5.24 -11.08 12.84
C ASP A 138 -5.47 -11.31 11.32
N LYS A 139 -6.11 -10.36 10.63
CA LYS A 139 -6.28 -10.42 9.16
C LYS A 139 -4.94 -10.29 8.43
N MET A 140 -4.10 -9.37 8.90
CA MET A 140 -2.79 -9.12 8.33
C MET A 140 -1.85 -10.32 8.50
N ILE A 141 -1.87 -10.96 9.67
CA ILE A 141 -1.08 -12.18 9.94
C ILE A 141 -1.47 -13.30 8.97
N ASP A 142 -2.76 -13.51 8.73
CA ASP A 142 -3.26 -14.50 7.79
C ASP A 142 -2.79 -14.21 6.35
N ILE A 143 -2.83 -12.95 5.92
CA ILE A 143 -2.33 -12.55 4.61
C ILE A 143 -0.81 -12.74 4.51
N ILE A 144 -0.04 -12.32 5.51
CA ILE A 144 1.43 -12.52 5.56
C ILE A 144 1.76 -14.02 5.48
N ASN A 145 1.00 -14.88 6.17
CA ASN A 145 1.19 -16.33 6.08
C ASN A 145 1.00 -16.86 4.65
N ALA A 146 -0.08 -16.46 3.99
CA ALA A 146 -0.35 -16.85 2.62
C ALA A 146 0.76 -16.35 1.67
N LEU A 147 1.22 -15.11 1.83
CA LEU A 147 2.32 -14.55 1.06
C LEU A 147 3.62 -15.34 1.23
N ASN A 148 4.00 -15.63 2.47
CA ASN A 148 5.27 -16.28 2.81
C ASN A 148 5.32 -17.76 2.41
N THR A 149 4.20 -18.47 2.57
CA THR A 149 4.18 -19.94 2.38
C THR A 149 3.62 -20.35 1.03
N GLY A 150 2.93 -19.45 0.33
CA GLY A 150 2.16 -19.78 -0.85
C GLY A 150 0.86 -20.55 -0.56
N SER A 151 0.48 -20.73 0.71
CA SER A 151 -0.74 -21.43 1.08
C SER A 151 -1.99 -20.56 0.90
N GLU A 152 -3.15 -21.21 0.82
CA GLU A 152 -4.43 -20.51 0.87
C GLU A 152 -4.59 -19.62 2.11
N LEU A 153 -5.40 -18.56 1.97
CA LEU A 153 -5.86 -17.74 3.09
C LEU A 153 -6.78 -18.57 3.99
N SER A 154 -6.38 -18.75 5.25
CA SER A 154 -7.15 -19.51 6.22
C SER A 154 -8.40 -18.77 6.70
N ASN A 155 -8.37 -17.43 6.67
CA ASN A 155 -9.53 -16.64 7.04
C ASN A 155 -10.53 -16.53 5.89
N ALA A 156 -11.71 -17.12 6.06
CA ALA A 156 -12.76 -17.12 5.03
C ALA A 156 -13.19 -15.71 4.55
N ILE A 157 -13.14 -14.69 5.42
CA ILE A 157 -13.44 -13.30 5.01
C ILE A 157 -12.32 -12.72 4.16
N ASN A 158 -11.04 -12.95 4.53
CA ASN A 158 -9.92 -12.53 3.69
C ASN A 158 -10.01 -13.21 2.33
N ASN A 159 -10.26 -14.52 2.30
CA ASN A 159 -10.42 -15.28 1.06
C ASN A 159 -11.54 -14.70 0.17
N ALA A 160 -12.74 -14.49 0.74
CA ALA A 160 -13.88 -13.92 0.03
C ALA A 160 -13.59 -12.52 -0.54
N ILE A 161 -13.03 -11.61 0.26
CA ILE A 161 -12.69 -10.26 -0.19
C ILE A 161 -11.58 -10.29 -1.24
N CYS A 162 -10.47 -10.97 -0.98
CA CYS A 162 -9.31 -10.94 -1.89
C CYS A 162 -9.63 -11.61 -3.23
N ARG A 163 -10.30 -12.78 -3.24
CA ARG A 163 -10.70 -13.41 -4.51
C ARG A 163 -11.66 -12.54 -5.30
N SER A 164 -12.63 -11.91 -4.63
CA SER A 164 -13.53 -10.96 -5.28
C SER A 164 -12.76 -9.77 -5.86
N LEU A 165 -11.87 -9.15 -5.07
CA LEU A 165 -11.04 -8.03 -5.48
C LEU A 165 -10.25 -8.32 -6.76
N PHE A 166 -9.54 -9.46 -6.83
CA PHE A 166 -8.77 -9.83 -8.02
C PHE A 166 -9.65 -10.21 -9.22
N ARG A 167 -10.83 -10.82 -9.00
CA ARG A 167 -11.79 -11.06 -10.08
C ARG A 167 -12.30 -9.76 -10.71
N PHE A 168 -12.61 -8.76 -9.89
CA PHE A 168 -13.02 -7.44 -10.38
C PHE A 168 -11.87 -6.74 -11.13
N LYS A 169 -10.65 -6.75 -10.57
CA LYS A 169 -9.44 -6.23 -11.24
C LYS A 169 -9.27 -6.87 -12.64
N ASN A 170 -9.36 -8.20 -12.73
CA ASN A 170 -9.14 -8.93 -13.98
C ASN A 170 -10.28 -8.76 -14.99
N ALA A 171 -11.48 -8.40 -14.52
CA ALA A 171 -12.61 -8.00 -15.37
C ALA A 171 -12.56 -6.52 -15.79
N GLY A 172 -11.60 -5.72 -15.29
CA GLY A 172 -11.56 -4.28 -15.52
C GLY A 172 -12.65 -3.51 -14.77
N GLU A 173 -13.24 -4.11 -13.73
CA GLU A 173 -14.36 -3.57 -12.97
C GLU A 173 -13.91 -2.98 -11.63
N LYS A 174 -14.63 -1.94 -11.18
CA LYS A 174 -14.29 -1.26 -9.92
C LYS A 174 -14.74 -2.07 -8.71
N PHE A 175 -13.81 -2.34 -7.79
CA PHE A 175 -14.14 -2.97 -6.51
C PHE A 175 -14.47 -1.91 -5.44
N THR A 176 -15.76 -1.75 -5.14
CA THR A 176 -16.26 -0.69 -4.24
C THR A 176 -16.49 -1.19 -2.81
N THR A 177 -16.80 -0.26 -1.88
CA THR A 177 -17.28 -0.61 -0.53
C THR A 177 -18.46 -1.57 -0.55
N GLU A 178 -19.41 -1.39 -1.46
CA GLU A 178 -20.58 -2.26 -1.59
C GLU A 178 -20.18 -3.68 -2.01
N MET A 179 -19.22 -3.80 -2.94
CA MET A 179 -18.72 -5.11 -3.37
C MET A 179 -17.96 -5.82 -2.25
N ALA A 180 -17.12 -5.09 -1.51
CA ALA A 180 -16.43 -5.64 -0.34
C ALA A 180 -17.40 -6.12 0.74
N LEU A 181 -18.48 -5.36 0.98
CA LEU A 181 -19.56 -5.77 1.88
C LEU A 181 -20.28 -7.03 1.36
N GLY A 182 -20.63 -7.05 0.07
CA GLY A 182 -21.24 -8.21 -0.60
C GLY A 182 -20.39 -9.48 -0.56
N ALA A 183 -19.06 -9.34 -0.60
CA ALA A 183 -18.13 -10.46 -0.42
C ALA A 183 -18.18 -11.01 1.01
N THR A 184 -18.34 -10.16 2.03
CA THR A 184 -18.41 -10.63 3.42
C THR A 184 -19.73 -11.29 3.80
N SER A 185 -20.86 -10.79 3.28
CA SER A 185 -22.19 -11.24 3.71
C SER A 185 -23.07 -11.54 2.51
N ASP A 186 -23.70 -12.70 2.54
CA ASP A 186 -24.70 -13.15 1.56
C ASP A 186 -26.00 -12.32 1.61
N LYS A 187 -26.25 -11.62 2.73
CA LYS A 187 -27.47 -10.83 2.99
C LYS A 187 -27.44 -9.43 2.39
N ILE A 188 -26.29 -8.97 1.90
CA ILE A 188 -26.17 -7.67 1.25
C ILE A 188 -26.54 -7.83 -0.22
N ARG A 189 -27.52 -7.06 -0.68
CA ARG A 189 -27.98 -7.13 -2.07
C ARG A 189 -26.96 -6.43 -2.97
N ILE A 190 -26.55 -7.11 -4.04
CA ILE A 190 -25.62 -6.62 -5.05
C ILE A 190 -26.30 -6.74 -6.42
N GLN A 191 -25.98 -5.85 -7.36
CA GLN A 191 -26.45 -5.94 -8.74
C GLN A 191 -26.12 -7.32 -9.33
N GLY A 192 -27.08 -7.93 -10.04
CA GLY A 192 -26.99 -9.33 -10.47
C GLY A 192 -25.81 -9.65 -11.41
N THR A 193 -25.37 -8.70 -12.23
CA THR A 193 -24.19 -8.84 -13.09
C THR A 193 -22.90 -8.92 -12.26
N LEU A 194 -22.77 -8.03 -11.26
CA LEU A 194 -21.62 -7.96 -10.36
C LEU A 194 -21.57 -9.12 -9.36
N HIS A 195 -22.73 -9.66 -9.00
CA HIS A 195 -22.85 -10.76 -8.05
C HIS A 195 -22.04 -12.00 -8.46
N LYS A 196 -21.95 -12.31 -9.76
CA LYS A 196 -21.21 -13.47 -10.28
C LYS A 196 -19.70 -13.36 -10.06
N MET A 197 -19.18 -12.15 -9.90
CA MET A 197 -17.76 -11.91 -9.66
C MET A 197 -17.39 -12.04 -8.18
N LEU A 198 -18.36 -12.04 -7.27
CA LEU A 198 -18.12 -12.13 -5.83
C LEU A 198 -17.93 -13.58 -5.38
N VAL A 199 -16.87 -13.82 -4.61
CA VAL A 199 -16.79 -14.95 -3.68
C VAL A 199 -17.38 -14.47 -2.37
N ARG A 200 -18.42 -15.15 -1.87
CA ARG A 200 -19.22 -14.68 -0.72
C ARG A 200 -19.02 -15.54 0.52
N HIS A 201 -19.04 -14.88 1.65
CA HIS A 201 -19.18 -15.50 2.97
C HIS A 201 -20.54 -15.15 3.59
N THR A 202 -20.88 -15.77 4.72
CA THR A 202 -22.24 -15.76 5.28
C THR A 202 -22.36 -15.05 6.63
N VAL A 203 -21.49 -14.06 6.91
CA VAL A 203 -21.68 -13.26 8.13
C VAL A 203 -22.97 -12.45 8.04
N SER A 204 -23.54 -12.10 9.20
CA SER A 204 -24.73 -11.25 9.25
C SER A 204 -24.47 -9.88 8.61
N ALA A 205 -25.54 -9.24 8.10
CA ALA A 205 -25.45 -7.90 7.51
C ALA A 205 -24.87 -6.87 8.48
N ASN A 206 -25.15 -6.99 9.78
CA ASN A 206 -24.64 -6.07 10.81
C ASN A 206 -23.16 -6.31 11.14
N THR A 207 -22.66 -7.53 10.93
CA THR A 207 -21.26 -7.90 11.17
C THR A 207 -20.36 -7.60 9.96
N ALA A 208 -20.94 -7.52 8.77
CA ALA A 208 -20.25 -7.28 7.51
C ALA A 208 -19.35 -6.02 7.52
N PRO A 209 -19.79 -4.84 8.02
CA PRO A 209 -18.95 -3.64 8.00
C PRO A 209 -17.65 -3.79 8.78
N THR A 210 -17.71 -4.42 9.97
CA THR A 210 -16.54 -4.64 10.82
C THR A 210 -15.56 -5.63 10.19
N GLN A 211 -16.07 -6.74 9.65
CA GLN A 211 -15.25 -7.74 8.97
C GLN A 211 -14.55 -7.15 7.74
N LYS A 212 -15.32 -6.46 6.90
CA LYS A 212 -14.82 -5.72 5.73
C LYS A 212 -13.75 -4.71 6.12
N SER A 213 -14.02 -3.87 7.12
CA SER A 213 -13.08 -2.84 7.56
C SER A 213 -11.74 -3.44 8.00
N SER A 214 -11.75 -4.51 8.80
CA SER A 214 -10.52 -5.15 9.27
C SER A 214 -9.66 -5.71 8.13
N THR A 215 -10.28 -6.34 7.12
CA THR A 215 -9.56 -6.90 5.97
C THR A 215 -9.04 -5.80 5.03
N ILE A 216 -9.86 -4.79 4.72
CA ILE A 216 -9.43 -3.67 3.87
C ILE A 216 -8.25 -2.93 4.50
N VAL A 217 -8.31 -2.62 5.80
CA VAL A 217 -7.21 -1.96 6.51
C VAL A 217 -5.93 -2.81 6.49
N ALA A 218 -6.04 -4.13 6.61
CA ALA A 218 -4.88 -5.01 6.50
C ALA A 218 -4.26 -4.98 5.09
N LEU A 219 -5.09 -5.02 4.04
CA LEU A 219 -4.64 -4.95 2.64
C LEU A 219 -4.00 -3.59 2.29
N GLU A 220 -4.60 -2.48 2.75
CA GLU A 220 -4.03 -1.13 2.59
C GLU A 220 -2.70 -1.02 3.33
N THR A 221 -2.63 -1.57 4.55
CA THR A 221 -1.40 -1.53 5.36
C THR A 221 -0.29 -2.30 4.68
N LEU A 222 -0.56 -3.47 4.13
CA LEU A 222 0.41 -4.27 3.40
C LEU A 222 0.78 -3.67 2.03
N GLY A 223 0.20 -2.54 1.61
CA GLY A 223 0.45 -1.96 0.30
C GLY A 223 0.00 -2.86 -0.85
N ILE A 224 -1.06 -3.65 -0.62
CA ILE A 224 -1.68 -4.49 -1.66
C ILE A 224 -2.73 -3.70 -2.41
N ILE A 225 -3.47 -2.85 -1.69
CA ILE A 225 -4.47 -1.96 -2.26
C ILE A 225 -4.27 -0.53 -1.81
N ARG A 226 -4.92 0.39 -2.51
CA ARG A 226 -5.20 1.75 -2.03
C ARG A 226 -6.67 2.10 -2.22
N ASN A 227 -7.20 3.01 -1.41
CA ASN A 227 -8.46 3.66 -1.70
C ASN A 227 -8.24 4.84 -2.68
N ALA A 228 -8.73 4.70 -3.91
CA ALA A 228 -8.71 5.75 -4.93
C ALA A 228 -10.03 6.56 -4.99
N GLY A 229 -11.02 6.19 -4.17
CA GLY A 229 -12.31 6.87 -4.06
C GLY A 229 -12.35 7.89 -2.93
N THR A 230 -13.57 8.26 -2.52
CA THR A 230 -13.78 9.11 -1.33
C THR A 230 -14.07 8.24 -0.11
N GLY A 231 -14.01 8.81 1.11
CA GLY A 231 -14.38 8.06 2.31
C GLY A 231 -15.81 7.50 2.30
N LYS A 232 -16.75 8.19 1.63
CA LYS A 232 -18.16 7.75 1.49
C LYS A 232 -18.38 6.80 0.30
N ALA A 233 -17.54 6.89 -0.72
CA ALA A 233 -17.60 6.09 -1.93
C ALA A 233 -16.21 5.55 -2.26
N ALA A 234 -15.71 4.66 -1.39
CA ALA A 234 -14.38 4.10 -1.54
C ALA A 234 -14.32 3.12 -2.72
N ILE A 235 -13.24 3.22 -3.49
CA ILE A 235 -12.90 2.35 -4.61
C ILE A 235 -11.52 1.79 -4.28
N TYR A 236 -11.43 0.47 -4.17
CA TYR A 236 -10.20 -0.22 -3.78
C TYR A 236 -9.48 -0.70 -5.04
N GLU A 237 -8.31 -0.12 -5.29
CA GLU A 237 -7.46 -0.47 -6.43
C GLU A 237 -6.29 -1.32 -5.96
N VAL A 238 -6.04 -2.42 -6.67
CA VAL A 238 -4.85 -3.26 -6.46
C VAL A 238 -3.61 -2.54 -6.98
N LEU A 239 -2.56 -2.49 -6.18
CA LEU A 239 -1.28 -1.88 -6.54
C LEU A 239 -0.38 -2.87 -7.31
N ASP A 240 0.54 -2.37 -8.13
CA ASP A 240 1.62 -3.17 -8.74
C ASP A 240 2.80 -3.30 -7.76
N THR A 241 2.56 -3.99 -6.64
CA THR A 241 3.60 -4.31 -5.66
C THR A 241 3.94 -5.80 -5.68
N PRO A 242 5.16 -6.21 -5.27
CA PRO A 242 5.54 -7.61 -5.21
C PRO A 242 4.54 -8.47 -4.42
N GLN A 243 4.07 -7.98 -3.27
CA GLN A 243 3.09 -8.64 -2.42
C GLN A 243 1.69 -8.73 -3.05
N ALA A 244 1.26 -7.73 -3.83
CA ALA A 244 -0.03 -7.80 -4.53
C ALA A 244 -0.01 -8.88 -5.61
N ARG A 245 1.07 -8.96 -6.40
CA ARG A 245 1.25 -10.01 -7.41
C ARG A 245 1.33 -11.40 -6.78
N ARG A 246 2.09 -11.53 -5.70
CA ARG A 246 2.19 -12.79 -4.95
C ARG A 246 0.84 -13.24 -4.40
N LEU A 247 0.06 -12.33 -3.83
CA LEU A 247 -1.26 -12.68 -3.31
C LEU A 247 -2.20 -13.14 -4.44
N GLU A 248 -2.13 -12.52 -5.62
CA GLU A 248 -2.89 -12.94 -6.79
C GLU A 248 -2.53 -14.37 -7.20
N GLU A 249 -1.24 -14.69 -7.32
CA GLU A 249 -0.74 -16.04 -7.62
C GLU A 249 -1.30 -17.09 -6.65
N VAL A 250 -1.20 -16.81 -5.35
CA VAL A 250 -1.67 -17.70 -4.28
C VAL A 250 -3.18 -17.96 -4.40
N LEU A 251 -3.96 -16.93 -4.73
CA LEU A 251 -5.41 -17.05 -4.85
C LEU A 251 -5.89 -17.70 -6.14
N MET A 252 -5.06 -17.74 -7.18
CA MET A 252 -5.39 -18.39 -8.46
C MET A 252 -4.90 -19.83 -8.53
N ALA A 253 -3.88 -20.19 -7.74
CA ALA A 253 -3.40 -21.57 -7.63
C ALA A 253 -4.33 -22.50 -6.82
N ALA A 254 -5.25 -21.91 -6.04
CA ALA A 254 -6.18 -22.58 -5.14
C ALA A 254 -7.62 -22.55 -5.66
#